data_AF-A0A0B6YFI3-F1
#
_entry.id   AF-A0A0B6YFI3-F1
#
_cell.length_a   1.000
_cell.length_b   1.000
_cell.length_c   1.000
_cell.angle_alpha   90.00
_cell.angle_beta   90.00
_cell.angle_gamma   90.00
#
_symmetry.space_group_name_H-M   'P 1'
#
loop_
_entity.id
_entity.type
_entity.pdbx_description
1 polymer ?
#
loop_
_entity_poly.entity_id
_entity_poly.type
_entity_poly.pdbx_seq_one_letter_code
_entity_poly.pdbx_strand_id
1 'polypeptide(L)'
;PDCHKNTFLYICAFLQELLQHSDKNGHEVKFLCTMFGEVMLRQPVTPTSAKVQTPSTKDRRSKLREEEAKKAAFVHHFVNSDVDF
;
A
#
# COMPACT_ATOMS: atom_id res chain seq x y z
N PRO A 1 -13.81 11.50 -1.31
CA PRO A 1 -14.06 12.54 -0.29
C PRO A 1 -12.77 13.29 0.04
N ASP A 2 -12.84 14.60 0.27
CA ASP A 2 -11.65 15.43 0.53
C ASP A 2 -10.92 15.00 1.81
N CYS A 3 -11.66 14.54 2.83
CA CYS A 3 -11.05 14.00 4.05
C CYS A 3 -10.12 12.81 3.76
N HIS A 4 -10.48 11.91 2.84
CA HIS A 4 -9.64 10.78 2.45
C HIS A 4 -8.42 11.21 1.66
N LYS A 5 -8.59 12.18 0.73
CA LYS A 5 -7.49 12.75 -0.05
C LYS A 5 -6.47 13.42 0.87
N ASN A 6 -6.90 14.31 1.76
CA ASN A 6 -6.02 15.04 2.66
C ASN A 6 -5.28 14.09 3.61
N THR A 7 -5.97 13.10 4.16
CA THR A 7 -5.33 12.09 5.04
C THR A 7 -4.31 11.26 4.28
N PHE A 8 -4.65 10.81 3.06
CA PHE A 8 -3.73 10.06 2.22
C PHE A 8 -2.47 10.86 1.90
N LEU A 9 -2.63 12.11 1.47
CA LEU A 9 -1.52 13.01 1.16
C LEU A 9 -0.64 13.28 2.38
N TYR A 10 -1.25 13.55 3.54
CA TYR A 10 -0.51 13.74 4.79
C TYR A 10 0.34 12.52 5.18
N ILE A 11 -0.20 11.32 4.99
CA ILE A 11 0.57 10.08 5.21
C ILE A 11 1.74 9.99 4.22
N CYS A 12 1.54 10.29 2.94
CA CYS A 12 2.62 10.31 1.95
C CYS A 12 3.73 11.31 2.30
N ALA A 13 3.37 12.52 2.75
CA ALA A 13 4.32 13.54 3.22
C ALA A 13 5.15 13.03 4.41
N PHE A 14 4.49 12.39 5.37
CA PHE A 14 5.16 11.81 6.53
C PHE A 14 6.13 10.69 6.14
N LEU A 15 5.75 9.81 5.19
CA LEU A 15 6.62 8.74 4.70
C LEU A 15 7.84 9.30 3.96
N GLN A 16 7.68 10.39 3.20
CA GLN A 16 8.80 11.10 2.56
C GLN A 16 9.80 11.61 3.59
N GLU A 17 9.32 12.32 4.61
CA GLU A 17 10.16 12.86 5.69
C GLU A 17 10.90 11.74 6.44
N LEU A 18 10.22 10.61 6.69
CA LEU A 18 10.82 9.44 7.33
C LEU A 18 11.94 8.85 6.47
N LEU A 19 11.77 8.83 5.14
CA LEU A 19 12.76 8.30 4.20
C LEU A 19 13.95 9.23 3.98
N GLN A 20 13.78 10.54 4.11
CA GLN A 20 14.91 11.48 4.13
C GLN A 20 15.87 11.21 5.30
N HIS A 21 15.39 10.51 6.33
CA HIS A 21 16.15 10.11 7.51
C HIS A 21 16.45 8.60 7.55
N SER A 22 16.37 7.90 6.41
CA SER A 22 16.55 6.44 6.31
C SER A 22 17.86 5.95 6.92
N ASP A 23 18.93 6.74 6.77
CA ASP A 23 20.27 6.42 7.28
C ASP A 23 20.34 6.38 8.81
N LYS A 24 19.38 7.04 9.49
CA LYS A 24 19.32 7.13 10.96
C LYS A 24 18.29 6.19 11.57
N ASN A 25 17.20 5.89 10.87
CA ASN A 25 16.11 5.07 11.38
C ASN A 25 16.11 3.63 10.83
N GLY A 26 16.91 3.35 9.78
CA GLY A 26 17.01 2.02 9.17
C GLY A 26 15.76 1.60 8.39
N HIS A 27 14.82 2.50 8.11
CA HIS A 27 13.61 2.20 7.37
C HIS A 27 13.83 2.31 5.86
N GLU A 28 13.61 1.20 5.16
CA GLU A 28 13.71 1.12 3.70
C GLU A 28 12.37 1.47 3.03
N VAL A 29 12.43 2.16 1.89
CA VAL A 29 11.26 2.54 1.08
C VAL A 29 10.37 1.34 0.76
N LYS A 30 10.97 0.18 0.46
CA LYS A 30 10.26 -1.04 0.08
C LYS A 30 9.41 -1.59 1.23
N PHE A 31 9.94 -1.55 2.45
CA PHE A 31 9.21 -1.98 3.63
C PHE A 31 8.00 -1.08 3.90
N LEU A 32 8.19 0.24 3.89
CA LEU A 32 7.11 1.20 4.10
C LEU A 32 6.02 1.08 3.02
N CYS A 33 6.40 0.99 1.74
CA CYS A 33 5.43 0.87 0.65
C CYS A 33 4.60 -0.42 0.76
N THR A 34 5.23 -1.54 1.16
CA THR A 34 4.52 -2.81 1.36
C THR A 34 3.51 -2.71 2.50
N MET A 35 3.95 -2.20 3.66
CA MET A 35 3.10 -2.06 4.85
C MET A 35 1.94 -1.08 4.62
N PHE A 36 2.23 0.11 4.11
CA PHE A 36 1.21 1.13 3.89
C PHE A 36 0.32 0.80 2.69
N GLY A 37 0.82 0.06 1.70
CA GLY A 37 -0.01 -0.46 0.61
C GLY A 37 -1.15 -1.32 1.12
N GLU A 38 -0.91 -2.20 2.09
CA GLU A 38 -1.95 -3.03 2.70
C GLU A 38 -2.95 -2.22 3.52
N VAL A 39 -2.47 -1.24 4.30
CA VAL A 39 -3.29 -0.42 5.19
C VAL A 39 -4.19 0.54 4.40
N MET A 40 -3.64 1.20 3.37
CA MET A 40 -4.31 2.24 2.59
C MET A 40 -5.23 1.68 1.49
N LEU A 41 -4.89 0.51 0.91
CA LEU A 41 -5.61 -0.09 -0.21
C LEU A 41 -6.17 -1.46 0.17
N ARG A 42 -7.21 -1.44 1.00
CA ARG A 42 -7.91 -2.66 1.42
C ARG A 42 -8.80 -3.18 0.30
N GLN A 43 -8.84 -4.51 0.14
CA GLN A 43 -9.79 -5.11 -0.79
C GLN A 43 -11.22 -4.88 -0.27
N PRO A 44 -12.17 -4.57 -1.16
CA PRO A 44 -13.57 -4.45 -0.76
C PRO A 44 -14.05 -5.75 -0.12
N VAL A 45 -14.58 -5.66 1.11
CA VAL A 45 -15.30 -6.76 1.74
C VAL A 45 -16.69 -6.84 1.11
N THR A 46 -16.80 -7.56 -0.01
CA THR A 46 -18.11 -7.90 -0.58
C THR A 46 -18.76 -9.01 0.24
N PRO A 47 -20.04 -8.88 0.65
CA PRO A 47 -20.72 -9.86 1.50
C PRO A 47 -20.90 -11.25 0.86
N THR A 48 -20.56 -11.41 -0.42
CA THR A 48 -20.63 -12.68 -1.18
C THR A 48 -19.37 -13.55 -1.08
N SER A 49 -18.29 -13.09 -0.45
CA SER A 49 -17.03 -13.88 -0.35
C SER A 49 -17.09 -15.07 0.59
N ALA A 50 -18.24 -15.33 1.24
CA ALA A 50 -18.47 -16.50 2.08
C ALA A 50 -18.80 -17.79 1.30
N LYS A 51 -18.96 -17.75 -0.04
CA LYS A 51 -19.39 -18.94 -0.79
C LYS A 51 -18.50 -19.27 -1.99
N VAL A 52 -17.80 -20.40 -1.83
CA VAL A 52 -17.45 -21.39 -2.86
C VAL A 52 -16.67 -20.86 -4.07
N GLN A 53 -15.36 -21.12 -4.06
CA GLN A 53 -14.64 -21.65 -5.21
C GLN A 53 -13.25 -22.11 -4.73
N THR A 54 -12.92 -23.36 -5.01
CA THR A 54 -11.61 -23.98 -4.82
C THR A 54 -10.81 -23.90 -6.12
N PRO A 55 -10.05 -22.82 -6.39
CA PRO A 55 -8.85 -22.91 -7.22
C PRO A 55 -7.68 -23.36 -6.34
N SER A 56 -6.65 -23.95 -6.95
CA SER A 56 -5.48 -24.46 -6.25
C SER A 56 -4.88 -23.41 -5.30
N THR A 57 -4.40 -23.83 -4.12
CA THR A 57 -3.77 -22.94 -3.12
C THR A 57 -2.61 -22.12 -3.70
N LYS A 58 -1.97 -22.62 -4.76
CA LYS A 58 -0.86 -21.98 -5.47
C LYS A 58 -1.33 -20.73 -6.25
N ASP A 59 -2.43 -20.84 -7.00
CA ASP A 59 -2.97 -19.72 -7.80
C ASP A 59 -3.46 -18.58 -6.92
N ARG A 60 -4.11 -18.90 -5.80
CA ARG A 60 -4.56 -17.90 -4.83
C ARG A 60 -3.39 -17.14 -4.22
N ARG A 61 -2.30 -17.82 -3.88
CA ARG A 61 -1.11 -17.19 -3.29
C ARG A 61 -0.39 -16.27 -4.28
N SER A 62 -0.33 -16.66 -5.55
CA SER A 62 0.23 -15.83 -6.62
C SER A 62 -0.59 -14.55 -6.83
N LYS A 63 -1.92 -14.67 -6.89
CA LYS A 63 -2.83 -13.52 -7.03
C LYS A 63 -2.71 -12.55 -5.85
N LEU A 64 -2.63 -13.06 -4.62
CA LEU A 64 -2.46 -12.21 -3.43
C LEU A 64 -1.15 -11.41 -3.49
N ARG A 65 -0.04 -12.04 -3.87
CA ARG A 65 1.25 -11.36 -4.01
C ARG A 65 1.25 -10.29 -5.09
N GLU A 66 0.57 -10.54 -6.21
CA GLU A 66 0.46 -9.57 -7.29
C GLU A 66 -0.34 -8.34 -6.84
N GLU A 67 -1.42 -8.55 -6.10
CA GLU A 67 -2.22 -7.47 -5.50
C GLU A 67 -1.41 -6.68 -4.47
N GLU A 68 -0.69 -7.34 -3.57
CA GLU A 68 0.23 -6.69 -2.62
C GLU A 68 1.29 -5.86 -3.34
N ALA A 69 1.88 -6.39 -4.41
CA ALA A 69 2.88 -5.69 -5.21
C ALA A 69 2.30 -4.44 -5.90
N LYS A 70 1.08 -4.52 -6.44
CA LYS A 70 0.39 -3.37 -7.04
C LYS A 70 0.12 -2.27 -6.00
N LYS A 71 -0.29 -2.65 -4.79
CA LYS A 71 -0.53 -1.70 -3.70
C LYS A 71 0.76 -1.02 -3.25
N ALA A 72 1.84 -1.79 -3.12
CA ALA A 72 3.14 -1.25 -2.78
C ALA A 72 3.65 -0.29 -3.86
N ALA A 73 3.50 -0.66 -5.14
CA ALA A 73 3.87 0.20 -6.26
C ALA A 73 3.07 1.50 -6.29
N PHE A 74 1.78 1.44 -5.95
CA PHE A 74 0.94 2.64 -5.82
C PHE A 74 1.48 3.60 -4.76
N VAL A 75 1.76 3.11 -3.54
CA VAL A 75 2.31 3.97 -2.47
C VAL A 75 3.69 4.50 -2.85
N HIS A 76 4.54 3.66 -3.44
CA HIS A 76 5.87 4.04 -3.90
C HIS A 76 5.83 5.18 -4.93
N HIS A 77 4.85 5.18 -5.83
CA HIS A 77 4.67 6.26 -6.79
C HIS A 77 4.42 7.60 -6.09
N PHE A 78 3.53 7.64 -5.09
CA PHE A 78 3.21 8.89 -4.38
C PHE A 78 4.31 9.36 -3.44
N VAL A 79 5.06 8.44 -2.83
CA VAL A 79 6.17 8.79 -1.93
C VAL A 79 7.38 9.35 -2.71
N ASN A 80 7.60 8.93 -3.96
CA ASN A 80 8.71 9.47 -4.76
C ASN A 80 8.29 10.58 -5.74
N SER A 81 7.00 10.88 -5.85
CA SER A 81 6.53 12.01 -6.63
C SER A 81 6.64 13.28 -5.79
N ASP A 82 7.05 14.37 -6.41
CA ASP A 82 6.88 15.71 -5.84
C ASP A 82 5.39 16.02 -5.85
N VAL A 83 4.71 15.63 -4.76
CA VAL A 83 3.31 15.96 -4.56
C VAL A 83 3.28 17.35 -3.94
N ASP A 84 3.02 18.36 -4.76
CA ASP A 84 2.82 19.74 -4.26
C ASP A 84 1.65 19.74 -3.27
N PHE A 85 1.93 20.09 -2.01
CA PHE A 85 0.97 20.15 -0.90
C PHE A 85 0.26 21.50 -0.82
#